data_AF-A0A1Y1CKK2-F1
#
_entry.id   AF-A0A1Y1CKK2-F1
#
_cell.length_a   1.000
_cell.length_b   1.000
_cell.length_c   1.000
_cell.angle_alpha   90.00
_cell.angle_beta   90.00
_cell.angle_gamma   90.00
#
_symmetry.space_group_name_H-M   'P 1'
#
loop_
_entity.id
_entity.type
_entity.pdbx_description
1 polymer ?
#
loop_
_entity_poly.entity_id
_entity_poly.type
_entity_poly.pdbx_seq_one_letter_code
_entity_poly.pdbx_strand_id
1 'polypeptide(L)'
;MSAEQILNEINECIYNADLDGVEDNIDILTELLPDEEASKELSMLLFQNYTSFKAGSLAKMMEVIIRKRPQLALLKHPENFLFRVAIIKGSFELYECYIEEAVEPFLANQDADEQEIYYGDLMSITESLTEAFFPQYETCKKGLHYNGAFATAEDNPNVLLINRDNYEVMEEVMEKYNTIIGRRDIIQDLNKRAGLIE
;
A
#
# COMPACT_ATOMS: atom_id res chain seq x y z
N MET A 1 -10.97 -24.52 -11.32
CA MET A 1 -11.12 -23.09 -11.67
C MET A 1 -9.82 -22.60 -12.29
N SER A 2 -9.86 -21.53 -13.09
CA SER A 2 -8.64 -20.87 -13.57
C SER A 2 -8.10 -19.89 -12.53
N ALA A 3 -6.82 -19.50 -12.66
CA ALA A 3 -6.23 -18.49 -11.78
C ALA A 3 -6.98 -17.13 -11.86
N GLU A 4 -7.42 -16.74 -13.06
CA GLU A 4 -8.21 -15.51 -13.27
C GLU A 4 -9.55 -15.55 -12.51
N GLN A 5 -10.21 -16.71 -12.43
CA GLN A 5 -11.45 -16.86 -11.65
C GLN A 5 -11.18 -16.66 -10.16
N ILE A 6 -10.11 -17.26 -9.63
CA ILE A 6 -9.72 -17.12 -8.23
C ILE A 6 -9.34 -15.67 -7.90
N LEU A 7 -8.59 -14.99 -8.78
CA LEU A 7 -8.22 -13.58 -8.58
C LEU A 7 -9.46 -12.67 -8.53
N ASN A 8 -10.48 -12.95 -9.35
CA ASN A 8 -11.75 -12.21 -9.29
C ASN A 8 -12.50 -12.48 -7.98
N GLU A 9 -12.53 -13.73 -7.50
CA GLU A 9 -13.15 -14.05 -6.20
C GLU A 9 -12.43 -13.36 -5.04
N ILE A 10 -11.09 -13.37 -5.03
CA ILE A 10 -10.30 -12.62 -4.04
C ILE A 10 -10.64 -11.12 -4.12
N ASN A 11 -10.74 -10.56 -5.32
CA ASN A 11 -11.10 -9.16 -5.51
C ASN A 11 -12.50 -8.82 -4.98
N GLU A 12 -13.47 -9.71 -5.15
CA GLU A 12 -14.81 -9.59 -4.57
C GLU A 12 -14.76 -9.67 -3.04
N CYS A 13 -13.96 -10.57 -2.47
CA CYS A 13 -13.75 -10.63 -1.02
C CYS A 13 -13.09 -9.34 -0.50
N ILE A 14 -12.14 -8.76 -1.24
CA ILE A 14 -11.53 -7.47 -0.92
C ILE A 14 -12.59 -6.36 -0.89
N TYR A 15 -13.47 -6.33 -1.89
CA TYR A 15 -14.54 -5.33 -1.97
C TYR A 15 -15.52 -5.43 -0.78
N ASN A 16 -15.82 -6.65 -0.35
CA ASN A 16 -16.78 -6.94 0.73
C ASN A 16 -16.14 -7.01 2.13
N ALA A 17 -14.82 -6.81 2.25
CA ALA A 17 -14.05 -7.00 3.48
C ALA A 17 -14.18 -8.41 4.10
N ASP A 18 -14.29 -9.43 3.26
CA ASP A 18 -14.40 -10.84 3.64
C ASP A 18 -13.00 -11.48 3.77
N LEU A 19 -12.50 -11.58 5.00
CA LEU A 19 -11.16 -12.12 5.28
C LEU A 19 -11.09 -13.64 5.12
N ASP A 20 -12.15 -14.36 5.51
CA ASP A 20 -12.21 -15.82 5.43
C ASP A 20 -12.21 -16.26 3.95
N GLY A 21 -12.99 -15.56 3.11
CA GLY A 21 -13.00 -15.80 1.67
C GLY A 21 -11.66 -15.48 0.97
N VAL A 22 -10.90 -14.50 1.47
CA VAL A 22 -9.52 -14.26 1.00
C VAL A 22 -8.62 -15.45 1.38
N GLU A 23 -8.69 -15.91 2.63
CA GLU A 23 -7.85 -17.00 3.13
C GLU A 23 -8.03 -18.29 2.33
N ASP A 24 -9.28 -18.69 2.09
CA ASP A 24 -9.62 -19.91 1.34
C ASP A 24 -9.09 -19.88 -0.10
N ASN A 25 -9.13 -18.71 -0.73
CA ASN A 25 -8.73 -18.54 -2.12
C ASN A 25 -7.21 -18.43 -2.32
N ILE A 26 -6.44 -18.00 -1.32
CA ILE A 26 -4.98 -17.91 -1.41
C ILE A 26 -4.35 -19.28 -1.66
N ASP A 27 -4.81 -20.32 -0.96
CA ASP A 27 -4.25 -21.67 -1.15
C ASP A 27 -4.46 -22.16 -2.58
N ILE A 28 -5.68 -21.99 -3.09
CA ILE A 28 -6.03 -22.37 -4.46
C ILE A 28 -5.20 -21.58 -5.47
N LEU A 29 -4.99 -20.27 -5.24
CA LEU A 29 -4.17 -19.44 -6.12
C LEU A 29 -2.72 -19.95 -6.18
N THR A 30 -2.12 -20.28 -5.04
CA THR A 30 -0.73 -20.78 -4.98
C THR A 30 -0.53 -22.19 -5.53
N GLU A 31 -1.61 -22.97 -5.69
CA GLU A 31 -1.57 -24.23 -6.43
C GLU A 31 -1.60 -24.03 -7.95
N LEU A 32 -2.18 -22.91 -8.41
CA LEU A 32 -2.37 -22.59 -9.82
C LEU A 32 -1.24 -21.75 -10.41
N LEU A 33 -0.56 -20.95 -9.59
CA LEU A 33 0.49 -20.02 -10.01
C LEU A 33 1.78 -20.27 -9.23
N PRO A 34 2.96 -20.03 -9.84
CA PRO A 34 4.21 -19.94 -9.11
C PRO A 34 4.14 -18.85 -8.03
N ASP A 35 4.80 -19.06 -6.88
CA ASP A 35 4.79 -18.13 -5.74
C ASP A 35 5.11 -16.68 -6.12
N GLU A 36 6.06 -16.47 -7.04
CA GLU A 36 6.42 -15.14 -7.52
C GLU A 36 5.24 -14.44 -8.22
N GLU A 37 4.54 -15.18 -9.09
CA GLU A 37 3.40 -14.67 -9.84
C GLU A 37 2.20 -14.45 -8.92
N ALA A 38 1.94 -15.38 -8.00
CA ALA A 38 0.91 -15.22 -6.97
C ALA A 38 1.16 -13.99 -6.09
N SER A 39 2.39 -13.79 -5.60
CA SER A 39 2.77 -12.62 -4.81
C SER A 39 2.52 -11.31 -5.58
N LYS A 40 2.93 -11.27 -6.87
CA LYS A 40 2.70 -10.12 -7.75
C LYS A 40 1.22 -9.82 -7.97
N GLU A 41 0.40 -10.84 -8.28
CA GLU A 41 -1.03 -10.65 -8.54
C GLU A 41 -1.79 -10.21 -7.28
N LEU A 42 -1.49 -10.80 -6.11
CA LEU A 42 -2.05 -10.38 -4.83
C LEU A 42 -1.67 -8.93 -4.49
N SER A 43 -0.41 -8.56 -4.71
CA SER A 43 0.04 -7.17 -4.59
C SER A 43 -0.71 -6.23 -5.54
N MET A 44 -0.99 -6.66 -6.77
CA MET A 44 -1.73 -5.85 -7.73
C MET A 44 -3.17 -5.62 -7.28
N LEU A 45 -3.84 -6.64 -6.70
CA LEU A 45 -5.18 -6.50 -6.14
C LEU A 45 -5.21 -5.50 -4.98
N LEU A 46 -4.24 -5.57 -4.06
CA LEU A 46 -4.11 -4.59 -2.97
C LEU A 46 -3.87 -3.18 -3.53
N PHE A 47 -3.00 -3.04 -4.53
CA PHE A 47 -2.72 -1.76 -5.18
C PHE A 47 -3.95 -1.14 -5.85
N GLN A 48 -4.74 -1.95 -6.58
CA GLN A 48 -5.92 -1.50 -7.29
C GLN A 48 -7.05 -1.10 -6.35
N ASN A 49 -7.19 -1.78 -5.22
CA ASN A 49 -8.25 -1.51 -4.24
C ASN A 49 -7.87 -0.46 -3.20
N TYR A 50 -6.61 -0.04 -3.15
CA TYR A 50 -6.13 0.91 -2.14
C TYR A 50 -6.69 2.32 -2.31
N THR A 51 -7.29 2.79 -1.23
CA THR A 51 -7.55 4.20 -0.90
C THR A 51 -7.15 4.45 0.55
N SER A 52 -6.91 5.70 0.93
CA SER A 52 -6.62 6.06 2.32
C SER A 52 -7.73 5.61 3.29
N PHE A 53 -8.99 5.52 2.82
CA PHE A 53 -10.11 5.02 3.62
C PHE A 53 -10.12 3.50 3.82
N LYS A 54 -9.49 2.74 2.91
CA LYS A 54 -9.42 1.28 2.94
C LYS A 54 -8.08 0.74 3.46
N ALA A 55 -7.14 1.61 3.83
CA ALA A 55 -5.80 1.23 4.25
C ALA A 55 -5.81 0.15 5.35
N GLY A 56 -6.59 0.35 6.42
CA GLY A 56 -6.69 -0.61 7.52
C GLY A 56 -7.28 -1.97 7.10
N SER A 57 -8.34 -2.00 6.29
CA SER A 57 -8.91 -3.27 5.81
C SER A 57 -7.96 -4.02 4.89
N LEU A 58 -7.22 -3.31 4.04
CA LEU A 58 -6.25 -3.93 3.14
C LEU A 58 -4.99 -4.39 3.88
N ALA A 59 -4.59 -3.72 4.95
CA ALA A 59 -3.55 -4.22 5.85
C ALA A 59 -3.97 -5.55 6.49
N LYS A 60 -5.23 -5.69 6.92
CA LYS A 60 -5.75 -6.98 7.39
C LYS A 60 -5.77 -8.07 6.33
N MET A 61 -6.02 -7.72 5.07
CA MET A 61 -5.92 -8.69 3.97
C MET A 61 -4.48 -9.08 3.68
N MET A 62 -3.55 -8.13 3.74
CA MET A 62 -2.11 -8.41 3.65
C MET A 62 -1.65 -9.32 4.79
N GLU A 63 -2.11 -9.08 6.03
CA GLU A 63 -1.85 -9.96 7.18
C GLU A 63 -2.31 -11.40 6.90
N VAL A 64 -3.53 -11.58 6.37
CA VAL A 64 -4.03 -12.92 5.98
C VAL A 64 -3.14 -13.56 4.90
N ILE A 65 -2.77 -12.80 3.86
CA ILE A 65 -1.87 -13.28 2.79
C ILE A 65 -0.54 -13.76 3.37
N ILE A 66 0.10 -12.93 4.20
CA ILE A 66 1.41 -13.21 4.78
C ILE A 66 1.34 -14.40 5.74
N ARG A 67 0.38 -14.42 6.66
CA ARG A 67 0.26 -15.52 7.64
C ARG A 67 -0.05 -16.85 6.97
N LYS A 68 -0.86 -16.84 5.91
CA LYS A 68 -1.19 -18.06 5.18
C LYS A 68 0.01 -18.60 4.41
N ARG A 69 0.75 -17.72 3.74
CA ARG A 69 1.89 -18.07 2.88
C ARG A 69 3.06 -17.08 3.09
N PRO A 70 3.83 -17.20 4.20
CA PRO A 70 4.88 -16.23 4.54
C PRO A 70 5.95 -16.06 3.47
N GLN A 71 6.23 -17.13 2.72
CA GLN A 71 7.21 -17.09 1.64
C GLN A 71 6.87 -16.05 0.58
N LEU A 72 5.59 -15.75 0.32
CA LEU A 72 5.18 -14.74 -0.67
C LEU A 72 5.71 -13.34 -0.35
N ALA A 73 5.94 -13.04 0.93
CA ALA A 73 6.47 -11.77 1.42
C ALA A 73 8.01 -11.75 1.53
N LEU A 74 8.66 -12.92 1.51
CA LEU A 74 10.12 -13.03 1.66
C LEU A 74 10.85 -13.22 0.31
N LEU A 75 10.10 -13.43 -0.77
CA LEU A 75 10.68 -13.51 -2.12
C LEU A 75 11.25 -12.16 -2.54
N LYS A 76 12.34 -12.22 -3.32
CA LYS A 76 12.95 -11.07 -3.99
C LYS A 76 13.32 -9.92 -3.07
N HIS A 77 13.69 -10.17 -1.82
CA HIS A 77 14.26 -9.10 -0.97
C HIS A 77 15.37 -8.33 -1.70
N PRO A 78 15.40 -6.98 -1.66
CA PRO A 78 14.43 -6.07 -1.01
C PRO A 78 13.24 -5.64 -1.88
N GLU A 79 13.13 -6.12 -3.12
CA GLU A 79 12.11 -5.75 -4.11
C GLU A 79 10.79 -6.54 -4.01
N ASN A 80 10.46 -7.09 -2.83
CA ASN A 80 9.22 -7.87 -2.65
C ASN A 80 7.98 -7.06 -3.09
N PHE A 81 7.04 -7.72 -3.77
CA PHE A 81 5.87 -7.04 -4.35
C PHE A 81 4.95 -6.44 -3.28
N LEU A 82 4.73 -7.13 -2.16
CA LEU A 82 3.86 -6.64 -1.07
C LEU A 82 4.47 -5.40 -0.40
N PHE A 83 5.77 -5.44 -0.15
CA PHE A 83 6.51 -4.28 0.35
C PHE A 83 6.42 -3.09 -0.61
N ARG A 84 6.66 -3.33 -1.90
CA ARG A 84 6.62 -2.27 -2.93
C ARG A 84 5.24 -1.62 -3.02
N VAL A 85 4.14 -2.35 -2.82
CA VAL A 85 2.80 -1.74 -2.79
C VAL A 85 2.68 -0.73 -1.65
N ALA A 86 3.17 -1.07 -0.45
CA ALA A 86 3.17 -0.14 0.69
C ALA A 86 3.94 1.14 0.36
N ILE A 87 5.12 1.02 -0.25
CA ILE A 87 5.94 2.18 -0.65
C ILE A 87 5.26 3.00 -1.75
N ILE A 88 4.76 2.34 -2.80
CA ILE A 88 4.14 3.03 -3.95
C ILE A 88 2.88 3.77 -3.49
N LYS A 89 2.06 3.18 -2.62
CA LYS A 89 0.88 3.85 -2.06
C LYS A 89 1.20 4.80 -0.91
N GLY A 90 2.43 4.77 -0.39
CA GLY A 90 2.80 5.51 0.82
C GLY A 90 1.87 5.16 1.98
N SER A 91 1.49 3.89 2.11
CA SER A 91 0.64 3.42 3.20
C SER A 91 1.51 2.93 4.33
N PHE A 92 1.47 3.64 5.45
CA PHE A 92 2.17 3.23 6.65
C PHE A 92 1.55 1.96 7.23
N GLU A 93 0.22 1.78 7.13
CA GLU A 93 -0.48 0.60 7.62
C GLU A 93 -0.11 -0.68 6.85
N LEU A 94 0.00 -0.61 5.51
CA LEU A 94 0.49 -1.75 4.72
C LEU A 94 1.97 -2.03 5.02
N TYR A 95 2.76 -0.98 5.25
CA TYR A 95 4.16 -1.11 5.61
C TYR A 95 4.34 -1.79 6.97
N GLU A 96 3.68 -1.29 8.02
CA GLU A 96 3.72 -1.90 9.36
C GLU A 96 3.29 -3.35 9.31
N CYS A 97 2.18 -3.65 8.61
CA CYS A 97 1.73 -5.03 8.44
C CYS A 97 2.80 -5.92 7.80
N TYR A 98 3.47 -5.45 6.74
CA TYR A 98 4.55 -6.21 6.11
C TYR A 98 5.74 -6.42 7.08
N ILE A 99 6.11 -5.40 7.84
CA ILE A 99 7.21 -5.49 8.80
C ILE A 99 6.87 -6.48 9.93
N GLU A 100 5.73 -6.30 10.58
CA GLU A 100 5.30 -7.09 11.75
C GLU A 100 5.02 -8.56 11.40
N GLU A 101 4.42 -8.81 10.23
CA GLU A 101 3.95 -10.16 9.88
C GLU A 101 4.98 -10.96 9.06
N ALA A 102 5.85 -10.30 8.28
CA ALA A 102 6.84 -10.99 7.44
C ALA A 102 8.27 -10.79 7.94
N VAL A 103 8.71 -9.54 8.11
CA VAL A 103 10.13 -9.22 8.33
C VAL A 103 10.57 -9.55 9.75
N GLU A 104 9.86 -9.06 10.77
CA GLU A 104 10.21 -9.31 12.16
C GLU A 104 10.25 -10.81 12.52
N PRO A 105 9.26 -11.65 12.10
CA PRO A 105 9.32 -13.08 12.33
C PRO A 105 10.48 -13.77 11.61
N PHE A 106 10.80 -13.32 10.39
CA PHE A 106 11.93 -13.85 9.61
C PHE A 106 13.27 -13.51 10.27
N LEU A 107 13.39 -12.31 10.82
CA LEU A 107 14.61 -11.79 11.44
C LEU A 107 14.77 -12.16 12.91
N ALA A 108 13.76 -12.73 13.56
CA ALA A 108 13.75 -12.99 15.01
C ALA A 108 14.94 -13.79 15.56
N ASN A 109 15.59 -14.60 14.72
CA ASN A 109 16.75 -15.42 15.10
C ASN A 109 18.08 -14.96 14.45
N GLN A 110 18.05 -13.87 13.68
CA GLN A 110 19.24 -13.30 13.04
C GLN A 110 19.94 -12.36 14.02
N ASP A 111 21.24 -12.16 13.84
CA ASP A 111 21.98 -11.21 14.68
C ASP A 111 21.68 -9.74 14.33
N ALA A 112 22.13 -8.83 15.19
CA ALA A 112 21.84 -7.41 15.04
C ALA A 112 22.43 -6.82 13.75
N ASP A 113 23.60 -7.30 13.31
CA ASP A 113 24.26 -6.81 12.10
C ASP A 113 23.48 -7.28 10.85
N GLU A 114 23.01 -8.53 10.84
CA GLU A 114 22.16 -9.07 9.78
C GLU A 114 20.81 -8.35 9.70
N GLN A 115 20.22 -8.01 10.85
CA GLN A 115 18.99 -7.21 10.92
C GLN A 115 19.20 -5.80 10.36
N GLU A 116 20.29 -5.15 10.75
CA GLU A 116 20.66 -3.81 10.26
C GLU A 116 20.82 -3.79 8.74
N ILE A 117 21.55 -4.78 8.18
CA ILE A 117 21.73 -4.94 6.74
C ILE A 117 20.38 -5.13 6.04
N TYR A 118 19.51 -5.98 6.58
CA TYR A 118 18.21 -6.25 5.98
C TYR A 118 17.33 -5.00 5.90
N TYR A 119 17.26 -4.22 6.99
CA TYR A 119 16.52 -2.95 7.00
C TYR A 119 17.19 -1.89 6.11
N GLY A 120 18.52 -1.88 6.03
CA GLY A 120 19.28 -1.02 5.12
C GLY A 120 18.94 -1.29 3.65
N ASP A 121 18.80 -2.55 3.25
CA ASP A 121 18.38 -2.92 1.89
C ASP A 121 16.95 -2.45 1.59
N LEU A 122 16.01 -2.64 2.53
CA LEU A 122 14.64 -2.15 2.41
C LEU A 122 14.58 -0.61 2.33
N MET A 123 15.44 0.06 3.09
CA MET A 123 15.57 1.52 3.05
C MET A 123 16.08 1.97 1.68
N SER A 124 17.14 1.34 1.16
CA SER A 124 17.73 1.68 -0.14
C SER A 124 16.72 1.60 -1.29
N ILE A 125 15.88 0.56 -1.33
CA ILE A 125 14.84 0.46 -2.36
C ILE A 125 13.71 1.48 -2.14
N THR A 126 13.39 1.80 -0.88
CA THR A 126 12.36 2.80 -0.53
C THR A 126 12.77 4.20 -0.97
N GLU A 127 14.02 4.58 -0.72
CA GLU A 127 14.59 5.85 -1.18
C GLU A 127 14.60 5.91 -2.71
N SER A 128 15.09 4.85 -3.37
CA SER A 128 15.14 4.76 -4.84
C SER A 128 13.76 4.92 -5.48
N LEU A 129 12.73 4.24 -4.93
CA LEU A 129 11.36 4.39 -5.41
C LEU A 129 10.81 5.79 -5.14
N THR A 130 11.06 6.35 -3.95
CA THR A 130 10.59 7.68 -3.58
C THR A 130 11.17 8.75 -4.50
N GLU A 131 12.47 8.69 -4.79
CA GLU A 131 13.15 9.57 -5.74
C GLU A 131 12.61 9.42 -7.17
N ALA A 132 12.28 8.20 -7.60
CA ALA A 132 11.70 7.98 -8.93
C ALA A 132 10.31 8.62 -9.09
N PHE A 133 9.53 8.71 -8.00
CA PHE A 133 8.19 9.30 -8.01
C PHE A 133 8.17 10.81 -7.76
N PHE A 134 9.15 11.35 -7.02
CA PHE A 134 9.13 12.76 -6.63
C PHE A 134 9.05 13.75 -7.82
N PRO A 135 9.80 13.55 -8.93
CA PRO A 135 9.71 14.40 -10.12
C PRO A 135 8.40 14.25 -10.90
N GLN A 136 7.62 13.19 -10.66
CA GLN A 136 6.37 12.91 -11.38
C GLN A 136 5.17 13.61 -10.75
N TYR A 137 5.31 14.20 -9.57
CA TYR A 137 4.22 14.97 -8.97
C TYR A 137 4.02 16.28 -9.73
N GLU A 138 2.86 16.41 -10.38
CA GLU A 138 2.46 17.65 -11.02
C GLU A 138 2.42 18.79 -9.99
N THR A 139 3.07 19.91 -10.34
CA THR A 139 3.03 21.10 -9.48
C THR A 139 1.68 21.78 -9.61
N CYS A 140 0.78 21.49 -8.68
CA CYS A 140 -0.53 22.13 -8.64
C CYS A 140 -0.46 23.50 -7.93
N LYS A 141 -1.05 24.52 -8.54
CA LYS A 141 -1.17 25.90 -8.01
C LYS A 141 -2.64 26.27 -7.81
N LYS A 142 -3.03 26.59 -6.58
CA LYS A 142 -4.37 27.10 -6.22
C LYS A 142 -4.68 28.37 -7.02
N GLY A 143 -5.87 28.44 -7.63
CA GLY A 143 -6.29 29.57 -8.49
C GLY A 143 -5.76 29.55 -9.93
N LEU A 144 -4.91 28.58 -10.30
CA LEU A 144 -4.54 28.30 -11.69
C LEU A 144 -5.10 26.94 -12.14
N HIS A 145 -4.88 25.92 -11.32
CA HIS A 145 -5.27 24.53 -11.60
C HIS A 145 -6.57 24.12 -10.88
N TYR A 146 -6.92 24.85 -9.83
CA TYR A 146 -8.14 24.65 -9.06
C TYR A 146 -8.91 25.97 -9.01
N ASN A 147 -9.84 26.12 -9.95
CA ASN A 147 -10.73 27.27 -10.05
C ASN A 147 -12.14 26.82 -9.67
N GLY A 148 -12.59 27.23 -8.48
CA GLY A 148 -13.96 26.99 -8.05
C GLY A 148 -14.37 28.02 -7.03
N ALA A 149 -15.17 29.01 -7.43
CA ALA A 149 -16.07 29.64 -6.47
C ALA A 149 -17.13 28.59 -6.12
N PHE A 150 -17.33 28.32 -4.83
CA PHE A 150 -18.42 27.44 -4.38
C PHE A 150 -19.74 28.06 -4.84
N ALA A 151 -20.56 27.29 -5.57
CA ALA A 151 -21.94 27.68 -5.82
C ALA A 151 -22.72 27.55 -4.50
N THR A 152 -23.77 28.33 -4.30
CA THR A 152 -24.69 28.13 -3.17
C THR A 152 -25.95 27.43 -3.66
N ALA A 153 -26.61 26.65 -2.80
CA ALA A 153 -27.89 26.03 -3.13
C ALA A 153 -28.94 27.11 -3.42
N GLU A 154 -29.75 26.91 -4.47
CA GLU A 154 -30.77 27.89 -4.90
C GLU A 154 -31.80 28.19 -3.81
N ASP A 155 -32.07 27.21 -2.95
CA ASP A 155 -33.04 27.24 -1.86
C ASP A 155 -32.43 27.66 -0.50
N ASN A 156 -31.11 27.60 -0.35
CA ASN A 156 -30.42 28.04 0.86
C ASN A 156 -29.02 28.62 0.54
N PRO A 157 -28.85 29.95 0.55
CA PRO A 157 -27.57 30.59 0.27
C PRO A 157 -26.49 30.32 1.34
N ASN A 158 -26.85 29.73 2.50
CA ASN A 158 -25.89 29.30 3.51
C ASN A 158 -25.33 27.89 3.24
N VAL A 159 -25.85 27.18 2.24
CA VAL A 159 -25.39 25.85 1.85
C VAL A 159 -24.50 26.00 0.61
N LEU A 160 -23.22 25.65 0.75
CA LEU A 160 -22.27 25.62 -0.35
C LEU A 160 -22.36 24.27 -1.08
N LEU A 161 -22.52 24.32 -2.39
CA LEU A 161 -22.49 23.17 -3.28
C LEU A 161 -21.05 22.95 -3.76
N ILE A 162 -20.55 21.74 -3.51
CA ILE A 162 -19.27 21.28 -4.04
C ILE A 162 -19.60 20.58 -5.37
N ASN A 163 -19.05 21.08 -6.48
CA ASN A 163 -19.12 20.37 -7.76
C ASN A 163 -18.47 18.98 -7.57
N ARG A 164 -19.03 17.93 -8.17
CA ARG A 164 -18.45 16.59 -8.15
C ARG A 164 -16.98 16.59 -8.61
N ASP A 165 -16.66 17.39 -9.61
CA ASP A 165 -15.28 17.58 -10.08
C ASP A 165 -14.36 18.11 -8.96
N ASN A 166 -14.88 18.96 -8.07
CA ASN A 166 -14.13 19.47 -6.92
C ASN A 166 -13.95 18.40 -5.83
N TYR A 167 -14.90 17.48 -5.67
CA TYR A 167 -14.78 16.36 -4.73
C TYR A 167 -13.70 15.38 -5.19
N GLU A 168 -13.72 14.99 -6.47
CA GLU A 168 -12.71 14.10 -7.06
C GLU A 168 -11.31 14.72 -6.99
N VAL A 169 -11.20 16.03 -7.25
CA VAL A 169 -9.96 16.80 -7.04
C VAL A 169 -9.51 16.81 -5.58
N MET A 170 -10.42 17.01 -4.63
CA MET A 170 -10.08 17.01 -3.20
C MET A 170 -9.57 15.64 -2.74
N GLU A 171 -10.24 14.57 -3.17
CA GLU A 171 -9.83 13.19 -2.89
C GLU A 171 -8.43 12.91 -3.48
N GLU A 172 -8.19 13.28 -4.74
CA GLU A 172 -6.90 13.12 -5.38
C GLU A 172 -5.77 13.88 -4.65
N VAL A 173 -6.03 15.12 -4.24
CA VAL A 173 -5.06 15.93 -3.47
C VAL A 173 -4.79 15.30 -2.11
N MET A 174 -5.82 14.79 -1.43
CA MET A 174 -5.66 14.08 -0.15
C MET A 174 -4.82 12.81 -0.31
N GLU A 175 -5.13 11.97 -1.30
CA GLU A 175 -4.39 10.73 -1.56
C GLU A 175 -2.93 11.00 -1.90
N LYS A 176 -2.65 12.00 -2.75
CA LYS A 176 -1.28 12.42 -3.08
C LYS A 176 -0.53 12.93 -1.84
N TYR A 177 -1.18 13.75 -1.02
CA TYR A 177 -0.58 14.26 0.21
C TYR A 177 -0.25 13.12 1.18
N ASN A 178 -1.21 12.23 1.44
CA ASN A 178 -1.03 11.06 2.30
C ASN A 178 0.08 10.15 1.78
N THR A 179 0.16 9.93 0.47
CA THR A 179 1.24 9.15 -0.15
C THR A 179 2.63 9.74 0.14
N ILE A 180 2.78 11.07 0.02
CA ILE A 180 4.05 11.75 0.29
C ILE A 180 4.43 11.64 1.77
N ILE A 181 3.48 11.90 2.66
CA ILE A 181 3.70 11.84 4.11
C ILE A 181 4.02 10.41 4.54
N GLY A 182 3.26 9.43 4.08
CA GLY A 182 3.48 8.03 4.47
C GLY A 182 4.82 7.49 3.98
N ARG A 183 5.28 7.83 2.76
CA ARG A 183 6.65 7.46 2.33
C ARG A 183 7.73 8.07 3.21
N ARG A 184 7.58 9.33 3.62
CA ARG A 184 8.50 9.96 4.57
C ARG A 184 8.52 9.19 5.89
N ASP A 185 7.35 8.83 6.40
CA ASP A 185 7.23 8.15 7.69
C ASP A 185 7.81 6.72 7.63
N ILE A 186 7.61 6.01 6.51
CA ILE A 186 8.25 4.72 6.23
C ILE A 186 9.79 4.85 6.21
N ILE A 187 10.33 5.85 5.51
CA ILE A 187 11.78 6.10 5.46
C ILE A 187 12.33 6.40 6.86
N GLN A 188 11.61 7.17 7.67
CA GLN A 188 12.02 7.47 9.05
C GLN A 188 12.05 6.22 9.93
N ASP A 189 11.03 5.37 9.82
CA ASP A 189 10.98 4.11 10.57
C ASP A 189 12.10 3.15 10.14
N LEU A 190 12.32 2.97 8.83
CA LEU A 190 13.42 2.15 8.31
C LEU A 190 14.80 2.68 8.71
N ASN A 191 15.02 4.00 8.69
CA ASN A 191 16.26 4.61 9.18
C ASN A 191 16.55 4.25 10.64
N LYS A 192 15.52 4.30 11.48
CA LYS A 192 15.62 3.94 12.90
C LYS A 192 15.91 2.45 13.07
N ARG A 193 15.23 1.59 12.32
CA ARG A 193 15.43 0.12 12.34
C ARG A 193 16.80 -0.30 11.82
N ALA A 194 17.35 0.44 10.86
CA ALA A 194 18.69 0.26 10.33
C ALA A 194 19.79 0.94 11.19
N GLY A 195 19.48 1.42 12.39
CA GLY A 195 20.48 2.00 13.30
C GLY A 195 21.13 3.30 12.83
N LEU A 196 20.59 3.95 11.80
CA LEU A 196 21.16 5.17 11.21
C LEU A 196 20.79 6.44 11.98
N ILE A 197 19.70 6.39 12.75
CA ILE A 197 19.19 7.50 13.58
C ILE A 197 18.64 6.94 14.90
N GLU A 198 18.99 7.57 16.03
CA GLU A 198 18.45 7.29 17.38
C GLU A 198 17.06 7.91 17.61
#